data_AF-A0A0X8G3Y2-F1
#
_entry.id   AF-A0A0X8G3Y2-F1
#
_cell.length_a   1.000
_cell.length_b   1.000
_cell.length_c   1.000
_cell.angle_alpha   90.00
_cell.angle_beta   90.00
_cell.angle_gamma   90.00
#
_symmetry.space_group_name_H-M   'P 1'
#
loop_
_entity.id
_entity.type
_entity.pdbx_description
1 polymer ?
#
loop_
_entity_poly.entity_id
_entity_poly.type
_entity_poly.pdbx_seq_one_letter_code
_entity_poly.pdbx_strand_id
1 'polypeptide(L)'
;MADAVFSVRIDEELKNRFLELAQQNGMNNKDLMQMMLTQFELGQIGTGSDQFTQDIDELQRLTKRMADIYINMVERVQLRELETKNKENQQLYEQEEEIAQLKEQLSQLEEKERQIQHLKDQVKGLKQEVTVQKEERRNLKDLNDLLREKNSELEKRLVEVEVKIETADAALEELTKLRALIEDKEEEVKRLNRRIHVIEDEKEEQKNKFSEKMNQNQVAMDQEFELLKRKQTLELQELRLLLQQDHSEKIEKLKEDYESKVMQLVQENEGLKRQLDQQLSKGGESEI
;
A
#
# COMPACT_ATOMS: atom_id res chain seq x y z
N MET A 1 -38.92 -45.09 -131.42
CA MET A 1 -38.84 -46.43 -132.04
C MET A 1 -39.18 -47.44 -130.96
N ALA A 2 -39.97 -48.48 -131.26
CA ALA A 2 -40.41 -49.46 -130.27
C ALA A 2 -39.20 -50.27 -129.78
N ASP A 3 -39.00 -50.35 -128.45
CA ASP A 3 -37.97 -51.20 -127.86
C ASP A 3 -38.26 -52.67 -128.23
N ALA A 4 -37.37 -53.26 -129.03
CA ALA A 4 -37.44 -54.66 -129.42
C ALA A 4 -36.59 -55.50 -128.45
N VAL A 5 -37.14 -56.62 -127.98
CA VAL A 5 -36.40 -57.53 -127.09
C VAL A 5 -35.55 -58.47 -127.93
N PHE A 6 -34.24 -58.35 -127.80
CA PHE A 6 -33.25 -59.27 -128.37
C PHE A 6 -32.69 -60.16 -127.25
N SER A 7 -32.88 -61.48 -127.36
CA SER A 7 -32.38 -62.46 -126.39
C SER A 7 -31.33 -63.36 -127.02
N VAL A 8 -30.13 -63.38 -126.46
CA VAL A 8 -29.01 -64.25 -126.87
C VAL A 8 -28.69 -65.19 -125.72
N ARG A 9 -28.43 -66.47 -126.04
CA ARG A 9 -27.91 -67.42 -125.06
C ARG A 9 -26.40 -67.26 -124.99
N ILE A 10 -25.91 -66.74 -123.88
CA ILE A 10 -24.49 -66.63 -123.54
C ILE A 10 -24.16 -67.57 -122.38
N ASP A 11 -22.91 -67.97 -122.27
CA ASP A 11 -22.37 -68.72 -121.14
C ASP A 11 -22.34 -67.84 -119.86
N GLU A 12 -22.33 -68.50 -118.71
CA GLU A 12 -22.39 -67.78 -117.42
C GLU A 12 -21.17 -66.90 -117.16
N GLU A 13 -19.99 -67.30 -117.65
CA GLU A 13 -18.77 -66.53 -117.43
C GLU A 13 -18.84 -65.18 -118.17
N LEU A 14 -19.26 -65.19 -119.43
CA LEU A 14 -19.45 -63.97 -120.21
C LEU A 14 -20.55 -63.07 -119.61
N LYS A 15 -21.65 -63.67 -119.13
CA LYS A 15 -22.73 -62.94 -118.45
C LYS A 15 -22.22 -62.22 -117.20
N ASN A 16 -21.42 -62.89 -116.38
CA ASN A 16 -20.90 -62.31 -115.15
C ASN A 16 -19.94 -61.16 -115.44
N ARG A 17 -19.02 -61.32 -116.41
CA ARG A 17 -18.13 -60.23 -116.83
C ARG A 17 -18.89 -59.02 -117.38
N PHE A 18 -19.96 -59.26 -118.13
CA PHE A 18 -20.80 -58.19 -118.68
C PHE A 18 -21.51 -57.40 -117.57
N LEU A 19 -22.04 -58.09 -116.55
CA LEU A 19 -22.69 -57.45 -115.40
C LEU A 19 -21.69 -56.67 -114.53
N GLU A 20 -20.49 -57.20 -114.28
CA GLU A 20 -19.44 -56.50 -113.54
C GLU A 20 -18.99 -55.22 -114.25
N LEU A 21 -18.79 -55.28 -115.56
CA LEU A 21 -18.44 -54.10 -116.36
C LEU A 21 -19.54 -53.03 -116.35
N ALA A 22 -20.82 -53.43 -116.33
CA ALA A 22 -21.93 -52.50 -116.20
C ALA A 22 -21.91 -51.81 -114.83
N GLN A 23 -21.69 -52.58 -113.75
CA GLN A 23 -21.63 -52.06 -112.38
C GLN A 23 -20.45 -51.12 -112.12
N GLN A 24 -19.24 -51.48 -112.57
CA GLN A 24 -18.04 -50.67 -112.36
C GLN A 24 -18.13 -49.30 -113.03
N ASN A 25 -18.82 -49.21 -114.17
CA ASN A 25 -19.01 -47.97 -114.91
C ASN A 25 -20.33 -47.26 -114.55
N GLY A 26 -21.13 -47.82 -113.63
CA GLY A 26 -22.40 -47.24 -113.18
C GLY A 26 -23.49 -47.17 -114.26
N MET A 27 -23.44 -48.05 -115.28
CA MET A 27 -24.34 -48.05 -116.44
C MET A 27 -25.30 -49.24 -116.41
N ASN A 28 -26.49 -49.10 -117.02
CA ASN A 28 -27.41 -50.23 -117.19
C ASN A 28 -26.93 -51.15 -118.33
N ASN A 29 -27.32 -52.42 -118.31
CA ASN A 29 -26.96 -53.41 -119.32
C ASN A 29 -27.32 -52.98 -120.75
N LYS A 30 -28.42 -52.22 -120.91
CA LYS A 30 -28.84 -51.63 -122.20
C LYS A 30 -27.80 -50.60 -122.69
N ASP A 31 -27.39 -49.69 -121.82
CA ASP A 31 -26.43 -48.63 -122.13
C ASP A 31 -25.03 -49.20 -122.39
N LEU A 32 -24.64 -50.24 -121.65
CA LEU A 32 -23.39 -50.96 -121.89
C LEU A 32 -23.40 -51.66 -123.26
N MET A 33 -24.49 -52.33 -123.63
CA MET A 33 -24.61 -52.98 -124.94
C MET A 33 -24.58 -51.95 -126.07
N GLN A 34 -25.24 -50.81 -125.89
CA GLN A 34 -25.20 -49.71 -126.85
C GLN A 34 -23.79 -49.11 -126.96
N MET A 35 -23.08 -48.93 -125.85
CA MET A 35 -21.69 -48.49 -125.84
C MET A 35 -20.75 -49.48 -126.55
N MET A 36 -20.94 -50.80 -126.34
CA MET A 36 -20.16 -51.84 -127.02
C MET A 36 -20.45 -51.87 -128.53
N LEU A 37 -21.71 -51.70 -128.94
CA LEU A 37 -22.08 -51.59 -130.37
C LEU A 37 -21.43 -50.35 -131.01
N THR A 38 -21.53 -49.19 -130.36
CA THR A 38 -20.88 -47.96 -130.84
C THR A 38 -19.37 -48.10 -130.90
N GLN A 39 -18.74 -48.74 -129.90
CA GLN A 39 -17.29 -49.01 -129.93
C GLN A 39 -16.90 -50.01 -131.03
N PHE A 40 -17.72 -51.03 -131.28
CA PHE A 40 -17.49 -51.98 -132.36
C PHE A 40 -17.63 -51.31 -133.74
N GLU A 41 -18.64 -50.44 -133.91
CA GLU A 41 -18.81 -49.61 -135.12
C GLU A 41 -17.63 -48.63 -135.30
N LEU A 42 -17.19 -47.94 -134.24
CA LEU A 42 -16.00 -47.08 -134.26
C LEU A 42 -14.74 -47.86 -134.60
N GLY A 43 -14.57 -49.08 -134.07
CA GLY A 43 -13.47 -49.97 -134.38
C GLY A 43 -13.46 -50.43 -135.84
N GLN A 44 -14.62 -50.58 -136.46
CA GLN A 44 -14.72 -50.88 -137.90
C GLN A 44 -14.43 -49.65 -138.78
N ILE A 45 -14.88 -48.45 -138.36
CA ILE A 45 -14.60 -47.19 -139.08
C ILE A 45 -13.09 -46.89 -139.13
N GLY A 46 -12.32 -47.30 -138.12
CA GLY A 46 -10.86 -47.12 -138.06
C GLY A 46 -10.03 -48.01 -139.01
N THR A 47 -10.63 -48.96 -139.75
CA THR A 47 -9.87 -49.90 -140.60
C THR A 47 -9.67 -49.45 -142.05
N GLY A 48 -10.21 -48.29 -142.45
CA GLY A 48 -10.26 -47.89 -143.87
C GLY A 48 -9.47 -46.65 -144.29
N SER A 49 -8.87 -45.89 -143.36
CA SER A 49 -8.18 -44.63 -143.71
C SER A 49 -7.17 -44.22 -142.63
N ASP A 50 -5.91 -43.98 -143.03
CA ASP A 50 -4.82 -43.50 -142.17
C ASP A 50 -5.14 -42.16 -141.47
N GLN A 51 -6.09 -41.40 -142.01
CA GLN A 51 -6.57 -40.14 -141.43
C GLN A 51 -7.28 -40.38 -140.08
N PHE A 52 -8.09 -41.44 -139.96
CA PHE A 52 -8.85 -41.72 -138.74
C PHE A 52 -7.95 -42.19 -137.59
N THR A 53 -6.88 -42.92 -137.90
CA THR A 53 -5.89 -43.35 -136.90
C THR A 53 -5.18 -42.15 -136.28
N GLN A 54 -4.85 -41.13 -137.09
CA GLN A 54 -4.25 -39.88 -136.61
C GLN A 54 -5.22 -39.10 -135.70
N ASP A 55 -6.49 -39.02 -136.08
CA ASP A 55 -7.52 -38.36 -135.27
C ASP A 55 -7.72 -39.08 -133.92
N ILE A 56 -7.70 -40.41 -133.89
CA ILE A 56 -7.78 -41.21 -132.66
C ILE A 56 -6.55 -40.97 -131.76
N ASP A 57 -5.34 -40.94 -132.32
CA ASP A 57 -4.12 -40.65 -131.57
C ASP A 57 -4.10 -39.21 -131.02
N GLU A 58 -4.68 -38.26 -131.75
CA GLU A 58 -4.84 -36.88 -131.27
C GLU A 58 -5.86 -36.81 -130.13
N LEU A 59 -6.99 -37.52 -130.24
CA LEU A 59 -7.97 -37.63 -129.16
C LEU A 59 -7.39 -38.29 -127.90
N GLN A 60 -6.56 -39.34 -128.05
CA GLN A 60 -5.86 -39.95 -126.92
C GLN A 60 -4.87 -39.00 -126.26
N ARG A 61 -4.12 -38.22 -127.06
CA ARG A 61 -3.20 -37.19 -126.55
C ARG A 61 -3.95 -36.07 -125.82
N LEU A 62 -5.07 -35.61 -126.37
CA LEU A 62 -5.95 -34.62 -125.72
C LEU A 62 -6.51 -35.18 -124.41
N THR A 63 -6.94 -36.44 -124.40
CA THR A 63 -7.46 -37.11 -123.20
C THR A 63 -6.41 -37.23 -122.10
N LYS A 64 -5.18 -37.64 -122.45
CA LYS A 64 -4.05 -37.67 -121.51
C LYS A 64 -3.77 -36.28 -120.94
N ARG A 65 -3.75 -35.25 -121.80
CA ARG A 65 -3.55 -33.86 -121.37
C ARG A 65 -4.69 -33.38 -120.46
N MET A 66 -5.95 -33.74 -120.73
CA MET A 66 -7.07 -33.44 -119.85
C MET A 66 -6.92 -34.12 -118.49
N ALA A 67 -6.51 -35.39 -118.45
CA ALA A 67 -6.24 -36.11 -117.21
C ALA A 67 -5.08 -35.48 -116.42
N ASP A 68 -3.97 -35.12 -117.08
CA ASP A 68 -2.84 -34.45 -116.45
C ASP A 68 -3.23 -33.08 -115.87
N ILE A 69 -4.07 -32.30 -116.59
CA ILE A 69 -4.61 -31.03 -116.08
C ILE A 69 -5.47 -31.28 -114.83
N TYR A 70 -6.33 -32.30 -114.87
CA TYR A 70 -7.20 -32.65 -113.74
C TYR A 70 -6.38 -33.08 -112.50
N ILE A 71 -5.37 -33.94 -112.67
CA ILE A 71 -4.47 -34.36 -111.59
C ILE A 71 -3.79 -33.14 -110.97
N ASN A 72 -3.20 -32.26 -111.79
CA ASN A 72 -2.55 -31.03 -111.33
C ASN A 72 -3.52 -30.04 -110.65
N MET A 73 -4.81 -30.06 -111.00
CA MET A 73 -5.83 -29.27 -110.31
C MET A 73 -6.15 -29.86 -108.94
N VAL A 74 -6.33 -31.18 -108.85
CA VAL A 74 -6.61 -31.88 -107.58
C VAL A 74 -5.43 -31.71 -106.61
N GLU A 75 -4.20 -31.92 -107.06
CA GLU A 75 -2.99 -31.74 -106.23
C GLU A 75 -2.86 -30.30 -105.73
N ARG A 76 -3.17 -29.29 -106.57
CA ARG A 76 -3.17 -27.89 -106.14
C ARG A 76 -4.22 -27.59 -105.08
N VAL A 77 -5.41 -28.19 -105.18
CA VAL A 77 -6.45 -28.05 -104.16
C VAL A 77 -6.00 -28.70 -102.85
N GLN A 78 -5.46 -29.91 -102.90
CA GLN A 78 -4.93 -30.61 -101.73
C GLN A 78 -3.79 -29.84 -101.05
N LEU A 79 -2.86 -29.27 -101.83
CA LEU A 79 -1.79 -28.42 -101.32
C LEU A 79 -2.34 -27.18 -100.58
N ARG A 80 -3.33 -26.50 -101.16
CA ARG A 80 -3.98 -25.35 -100.50
C ARG A 80 -4.68 -25.75 -99.22
N GLU A 81 -5.40 -26.87 -99.21
CA GLU A 81 -6.07 -27.37 -98.00
C GLU A 81 -5.05 -27.71 -96.91
N LEU A 82 -3.91 -28.31 -97.27
CA LEU A 82 -2.83 -28.61 -96.33
C LEU A 82 -2.20 -27.33 -95.76
N GLU A 83 -1.95 -26.33 -96.61
CA GLU A 83 -1.44 -25.03 -96.18
C GLU A 83 -2.41 -24.31 -95.24
N THR A 84 -3.72 -24.34 -95.53
CA THR A 84 -4.75 -23.77 -94.66
C THR A 84 -4.79 -24.49 -93.31
N LYS A 85 -4.82 -25.84 -93.30
CA LYS A 85 -4.78 -26.62 -92.06
C LYS A 85 -3.53 -26.35 -91.23
N ASN A 86 -2.37 -26.20 -91.87
CA ASN A 86 -1.13 -25.88 -91.16
C ASN A 86 -1.17 -24.48 -90.54
N LYS A 87 -1.73 -23.48 -91.24
CA LYS A 87 -1.93 -22.14 -90.68
C LYS A 87 -2.91 -22.14 -89.51
N GLU A 88 -4.03 -22.84 -89.65
CA GLU A 88 -5.01 -22.99 -88.57
C GLU A 88 -4.39 -23.67 -87.35
N ASN A 89 -3.62 -24.75 -87.54
CA ASN A 89 -2.90 -25.41 -86.46
C ASN A 89 -1.88 -24.49 -85.79
N GLN A 90 -1.10 -23.72 -86.56
CA GLN A 90 -0.16 -22.74 -85.98
C GLN A 90 -0.86 -21.71 -85.12
N GLN A 91 -1.98 -21.14 -85.60
CA GLN A 91 -2.78 -20.20 -84.82
C GLN A 91 -3.35 -20.84 -83.55
N LEU A 92 -3.75 -22.11 -83.63
CA LEU A 92 -4.28 -22.85 -82.50
C LEU A 92 -3.19 -23.08 -81.43
N TYR A 93 -1.96 -23.42 -81.85
CA TYR A 93 -0.81 -23.51 -80.95
C TYR A 93 -0.47 -22.17 -80.28
N GLU A 94 -0.44 -21.07 -81.04
CA GLU A 94 -0.18 -19.73 -80.49
C GLU A 94 -1.24 -19.33 -79.45
N GLN A 95 -2.52 -19.62 -79.72
CA GLN A 95 -3.62 -19.37 -78.79
C GLN A 95 -3.53 -20.26 -77.54
N GLU A 96 -3.17 -21.54 -77.68
CA GLU A 96 -2.97 -22.43 -76.54
C GLU A 96 -1.83 -21.97 -75.64
N GLU A 97 -0.74 -21.48 -76.23
CA GLU A 97 0.39 -20.92 -75.50
C GLU A 97 0.00 -19.63 -74.75
N GLU A 98 -0.74 -18.73 -75.40
CA GLU A 98 -1.26 -17.51 -74.76
C GLU A 98 -2.22 -17.85 -73.61
N ILE A 99 -3.11 -18.83 -73.78
CA ILE A 99 -4.00 -19.31 -72.73
C ILE A 99 -3.20 -19.89 -71.54
N ALA A 100 -2.12 -20.62 -71.82
CA ALA A 100 -1.28 -21.18 -70.76
C ALA A 100 -0.58 -20.06 -69.96
N GLN A 101 -0.01 -19.07 -70.65
CA GLN A 101 0.61 -17.90 -70.01
C GLN A 101 -0.39 -17.09 -69.19
N LEU A 102 -1.60 -16.85 -69.71
CA LEU A 102 -2.65 -16.14 -68.99
C LEU A 102 -3.10 -16.89 -67.73
N LYS A 103 -3.23 -18.23 -67.79
CA LYS A 103 -3.55 -19.04 -66.61
C LYS A 103 -2.47 -18.95 -65.54
N GLU A 104 -1.20 -18.97 -65.93
CA GLU A 104 -0.10 -18.82 -65.00
C GLU A 104 -0.10 -17.44 -64.33
N GLN A 105 -0.31 -16.36 -65.11
CA GLN A 105 -0.45 -15.01 -64.56
C GLN A 105 -1.64 -14.90 -63.59
N LEU A 106 -2.77 -15.54 -63.92
CA LEU A 106 -3.96 -15.55 -63.07
C LEU A 106 -3.67 -16.25 -61.73
N SER A 107 -2.99 -17.41 -61.76
CA SER A 107 -2.56 -18.12 -60.55
C SER A 107 -1.62 -17.27 -59.69
N GLN A 108 -0.67 -16.55 -60.30
CA GLN A 108 0.24 -15.65 -59.57
C GLN A 108 -0.51 -14.46 -58.96
N LEU A 109 -1.53 -13.93 -59.64
CA LEU A 109 -2.37 -12.86 -59.11
C LEU A 109 -3.21 -13.32 -57.92
N GLU A 110 -3.83 -14.50 -58.00
CA GLU A 110 -4.58 -15.08 -56.89
C GLU A 110 -3.70 -15.32 -55.66
N GLU A 111 -2.46 -15.78 -55.85
CA GLU A 111 -1.51 -15.96 -54.75
C GLU A 111 -1.12 -14.63 -54.10
N LYS A 112 -0.84 -13.59 -54.91
CA LYS A 112 -0.58 -12.23 -54.41
C LYS A 112 -1.78 -11.67 -53.66
N GLU A 113 -3.00 -11.90 -54.14
CA GLU A 113 -4.22 -11.46 -53.47
C GLU A 113 -4.37 -12.11 -52.09
N ARG A 114 -4.09 -13.42 -51.97
CA ARG A 114 -4.07 -14.12 -50.67
C ARG A 114 -3.02 -13.54 -49.73
N GLN A 115 -1.82 -13.24 -50.23
CA GLN A 115 -0.76 -12.59 -49.43
C GLN A 115 -1.18 -11.20 -48.95
N ILE A 116 -1.80 -10.39 -49.82
CA ILE A 116 -2.33 -9.07 -49.46
C ILE A 116 -3.38 -9.20 -48.36
N GLN A 117 -4.28 -10.17 -48.47
CA GLN A 117 -5.32 -10.39 -47.46
C GLN A 117 -4.71 -10.80 -46.11
N HIS A 118 -3.72 -11.69 -46.10
CA HIS A 118 -2.99 -12.05 -44.89
C HIS A 118 -2.29 -10.84 -44.25
N LEU A 119 -1.61 -10.01 -45.05
CA LEU A 119 -0.94 -8.80 -44.56
C LEU A 119 -1.95 -7.80 -43.98
N LYS A 120 -3.12 -7.67 -44.60
CA LYS A 120 -4.20 -6.80 -44.12
C LYS A 120 -4.72 -7.25 -42.75
N ASP A 121 -4.86 -8.55 -42.54
CA ASP A 121 -5.29 -9.11 -41.26
C ASP A 121 -4.21 -8.93 -40.17
N GLN A 122 -2.93 -9.11 -40.50
CA GLN A 122 -1.82 -8.79 -39.60
C GLN A 122 -1.80 -7.31 -39.21
N VAL A 123 -1.97 -6.39 -40.17
CA VAL A 123 -2.03 -4.95 -39.91
C VAL A 123 -3.21 -4.61 -39.01
N LYS A 124 -4.36 -5.29 -39.16
CA LYS A 124 -5.52 -5.12 -38.28
C LYS A 124 -5.21 -5.57 -36.84
N GLY A 125 -4.55 -6.72 -36.68
CA GLY A 125 -4.08 -7.21 -35.38
C GLY A 125 -3.11 -6.23 -34.70
N LEU A 126 -2.07 -5.80 -35.42
CA LEU A 126 -1.10 -4.82 -34.91
C LEU A 126 -1.75 -3.49 -34.52
N LYS A 127 -2.75 -3.01 -35.27
CA LYS A 127 -3.51 -1.80 -34.90
C LYS A 127 -4.25 -1.97 -33.57
N GLN A 128 -4.83 -3.15 -33.31
CA GLN A 128 -5.50 -3.45 -32.05
C GLN A 128 -4.50 -3.51 -30.88
N GLU A 129 -3.36 -4.17 -31.07
CA GLU A 129 -2.29 -4.20 -30.05
C GLU A 129 -1.79 -2.79 -29.72
N VAL A 130 -1.57 -1.94 -30.72
CA VAL A 130 -1.16 -0.54 -30.51
C VAL A 130 -2.22 0.25 -29.72
N THR A 131 -3.52 0.00 -29.94
CA THR A 131 -4.56 0.66 -29.15
C THR A 131 -4.56 0.21 -27.69
N VAL A 132 -4.41 -1.09 -27.43
CA VAL A 132 -4.32 -1.64 -26.06
C VAL A 132 -3.08 -1.07 -25.35
N GLN A 133 -1.91 -1.09 -26.00
CA GLN A 133 -0.69 -0.53 -25.42
C GLN A 133 -0.80 0.98 -25.11
N LYS A 134 -1.54 1.74 -25.93
CA LYS A 134 -1.80 3.16 -25.63
C LYS A 134 -2.65 3.35 -24.39
N GLU A 135 -3.66 2.51 -24.18
CA GLU A 135 -4.50 2.52 -22.98
C GLU A 135 -3.69 2.10 -21.74
N GLU A 136 -2.91 1.02 -21.83
CA GLU A 136 -2.01 0.59 -20.75
C GLU A 136 -1.01 1.68 -20.38
N ARG A 137 -0.41 2.35 -21.37
CA ARG A 137 0.52 3.46 -21.12
C ARG A 137 -0.15 4.64 -20.43
N ARG A 138 -1.43 4.90 -20.73
CA ARG A 138 -2.22 5.95 -20.06
C ARG A 138 -2.48 5.55 -18.61
N ASN A 139 -2.92 4.33 -18.37
CA ASN A 139 -3.16 3.81 -17.02
C ASN A 139 -1.88 3.82 -16.17
N LEU A 140 -0.73 3.43 -16.74
CA LEU A 140 0.56 3.50 -16.05
C LEU A 140 0.98 4.93 -15.72
N LYS A 141 0.66 5.89 -16.60
CA LYS A 141 0.94 7.31 -16.34
C LYS A 141 0.08 7.82 -15.19
N ASP A 142 -1.22 7.55 -15.21
CA ASP A 142 -2.16 7.95 -14.16
C ASP A 142 -1.77 7.34 -12.80
N LEU A 143 -1.32 6.07 -12.80
CA LEU A 143 -0.78 5.42 -11.60
C LEU A 143 0.51 6.07 -11.09
N ASN A 144 1.42 6.47 -12.00
CA ASN A 144 2.66 7.15 -11.61
C ASN A 144 2.37 8.52 -10.98
N ASP A 145 1.42 9.26 -11.55
CA ASP A 145 1.01 10.57 -11.03
C ASP A 145 0.38 10.42 -9.62
N LEU A 146 -0.45 9.41 -9.39
CA LEU A 146 -0.98 9.09 -8.06
C LEU A 146 0.11 8.72 -7.05
N LEU A 147 1.09 7.91 -7.47
CA LEU A 147 2.22 7.54 -6.61
C LEU A 147 3.09 8.75 -6.25
N ARG A 148 3.30 9.68 -7.19
CA ARG A 148 4.01 10.94 -6.93
C ARG A 148 3.26 11.80 -5.91
N GLU A 149 1.94 11.92 -6.04
CA GLU A 149 1.12 12.66 -5.09
C GLU A 149 1.20 12.04 -3.69
N LYS A 150 1.10 10.70 -3.59
CA LYS A 150 1.21 9.99 -2.31
C LYS A 150 2.60 10.12 -1.68
N ASN A 151 3.67 10.08 -2.47
CA ASN A 151 5.03 10.32 -1.97
C ASN A 151 5.17 11.74 -1.42
N SER A 152 4.63 12.74 -2.12
CA SER A 152 4.66 14.13 -1.63
C SER A 152 3.86 14.29 -0.33
N GLU A 153 2.72 13.60 -0.20
CA GLU A 153 1.93 13.59 1.04
C GLU A 153 2.70 12.93 2.20
N LEU A 154 3.39 11.81 1.93
CA LEU A 154 4.21 11.11 2.91
C LEU A 154 5.42 11.95 3.36
N GLU A 155 6.10 12.62 2.43
CA GLU A 155 7.21 13.53 2.74
C GLU A 155 6.75 14.66 3.67
N LYS A 156 5.59 15.27 3.39
CA LYS A 156 5.00 16.30 4.28
C LYS A 156 4.73 15.76 5.68
N ARG A 157 4.11 14.57 5.78
CA ARG A 157 3.83 13.92 7.07
C ARG A 157 5.12 13.57 7.82
N LEU A 158 6.17 13.18 7.10
CA LEU A 158 7.47 12.87 7.69
C LEU A 158 8.06 14.11 8.36
N VAL A 159 8.07 15.25 7.66
CA VAL A 159 8.50 16.54 8.23
C VAL A 159 7.64 16.94 9.43
N GLU A 160 6.32 16.78 9.36
CA GLU A 160 5.44 17.06 10.51
C GLU A 160 5.76 16.17 11.73
N VAL A 161 6.10 14.90 11.51
CA VAL A 161 6.48 13.97 12.58
C VAL A 161 7.84 14.33 13.16
N GLU A 162 8.81 14.71 12.33
CA GLU A 162 10.13 15.17 12.78
C GLU A 162 10.01 16.39 13.70
N VAL A 163 9.22 17.40 13.29
CA VAL A 163 8.95 18.57 14.14
C VAL A 163 8.29 18.17 15.46
N LYS A 164 7.34 17.24 15.45
CA LYS A 164 6.71 16.74 16.68
C LYS A 164 7.71 16.03 17.59
N ILE A 165 8.63 15.25 17.05
CA ILE A 165 9.70 14.60 17.81
C ILE A 165 10.60 15.65 18.45
N GLU A 166 11.07 16.65 17.70
CA GLU A 166 11.89 17.73 18.25
C GLU A 166 11.18 18.48 19.39
N THR A 167 9.88 18.76 19.25
CA THR A 167 9.11 19.40 20.33
C THR A 167 8.95 18.50 21.55
N ALA A 168 8.81 17.19 21.36
CA ALA A 168 8.70 16.23 22.45
C ALA A 168 10.04 16.09 23.20
N ASP A 169 11.15 16.09 22.49
CA ASP A 169 12.50 16.07 23.07
C ASP A 169 12.77 17.33 23.89
N ALA A 170 12.41 18.51 23.38
CA ALA A 170 12.51 19.76 24.12
C ALA A 170 11.66 19.74 25.41
N ALA A 171 10.43 19.22 25.34
CA ALA A 171 9.57 19.06 26.52
C ALA A 171 10.14 18.06 27.53
N LEU A 172 10.80 16.98 27.07
CA LEU A 172 11.50 16.04 27.94
C LEU A 172 12.69 16.69 28.63
N GLU A 173 13.48 17.51 27.94
CA GLU A 173 14.54 18.30 28.57
C GLU A 173 14.02 19.26 29.64
N GLU A 174 12.90 19.94 29.40
CA GLU A 174 12.28 20.78 30.41
C GLU A 174 11.77 19.97 31.61
N LEU A 175 11.13 18.83 31.38
CA LEU A 175 10.66 17.94 32.43
C LEU A 175 11.81 17.41 33.30
N THR A 176 12.96 17.08 32.70
CA THR A 176 14.14 16.64 33.46
C THR A 176 14.71 17.77 34.32
N LYS A 177 14.80 19.00 33.79
CA LYS A 177 15.21 20.19 34.57
C LYS A 177 14.25 20.46 35.74
N LEU A 178 12.94 20.39 35.50
CA LEU A 178 11.93 20.58 36.54
C LEU A 178 11.98 19.49 37.62
N ARG A 179 12.23 18.24 37.23
CA ARG A 179 12.42 17.14 38.20
C ARG A 179 13.63 17.36 39.10
N ALA A 180 14.77 17.77 38.54
CA ALA A 180 15.94 18.10 39.33
C ALA A 180 15.67 19.25 40.32
N LEU A 181 14.96 20.30 39.86
CA LEU A 181 14.57 21.42 40.73
C LEU A 181 13.63 20.98 41.86
N ILE A 182 12.69 20.07 41.60
CA ILE A 182 11.81 19.51 42.63
C ILE A 182 12.63 18.73 43.65
N GLU A 183 13.56 17.88 43.21
CA GLU A 183 14.43 17.10 44.11
C GLU A 183 15.27 18.02 45.00
N ASP A 184 15.91 19.06 44.44
CA ASP A 184 16.66 20.07 45.20
C ASP A 184 15.77 20.77 46.26
N LYS A 185 14.54 21.11 45.89
CA LYS A 185 13.57 21.75 46.79
C LYS A 185 13.09 20.80 47.88
N GLU A 186 12.88 19.53 47.57
CA GLU A 186 12.55 18.50 48.57
C GLU A 186 13.70 18.32 49.59
N GLU A 187 14.95 18.35 49.15
CA GLU A 187 16.10 18.34 50.04
C GLU A 187 16.19 19.60 50.90
N GLU A 188 15.92 20.78 50.34
CA GLU A 188 15.84 22.04 51.07
C GLU A 188 14.75 21.98 52.15
N VAL A 189 13.55 21.48 51.82
CA VAL A 189 12.46 21.28 52.79
C VAL A 189 12.88 20.31 53.89
N LYS A 190 13.51 19.17 53.56
CA LYS A 190 14.02 18.22 54.56
C LYS A 190 15.04 18.88 55.50
N ARG A 191 15.95 19.71 54.97
CA ARG A 191 16.93 20.46 55.77
C ARG A 191 16.26 21.48 56.69
N LEU A 192 15.31 22.25 56.18
CA LEU A 192 14.57 23.23 56.97
C LEU A 192 13.76 22.55 58.08
N ASN A 193 13.08 21.44 57.80
CA ASN A 193 12.34 20.68 58.81
C ASN A 193 13.24 20.15 59.92
N ARG A 194 14.44 19.63 59.60
CA ARG A 194 15.43 19.23 60.62
C ARG A 194 15.84 20.43 61.49
N ARG A 195 16.05 21.59 60.89
CA ARG A 195 16.44 22.80 61.61
C ARG A 195 15.32 23.33 62.51
N ILE A 196 14.07 23.25 62.06
CA ILE A 196 12.90 23.55 62.90
C ILE A 196 12.89 22.65 64.11
N HIS A 197 13.09 21.35 63.94
CA HIS A 197 13.09 20.39 65.04
C HIS A 197 14.18 20.68 66.08
N VAL A 198 15.41 21.00 65.63
CA VAL A 198 16.50 21.43 66.54
C VAL A 198 16.13 22.70 67.31
N ILE A 199 15.54 23.69 66.65
CA ILE A 199 15.10 24.92 67.32
C ILE A 199 13.97 24.66 68.33
N GLU A 200 13.06 23.73 68.02
CA GLU A 200 12.01 23.31 68.94
C GLU A 200 12.59 22.62 70.19
N ASP A 201 13.56 21.73 70.00
CA ASP A 201 14.27 21.07 71.11
C ASP A 201 15.04 22.09 71.97
N GLU A 202 15.78 23.02 71.35
CA GLU A 202 16.49 24.11 72.04
C GLU A 202 15.51 25.00 72.82
N LYS A 203 14.35 25.31 72.24
CA LYS A 203 13.30 26.11 72.88
C LYS A 203 12.74 25.37 74.10
N GLU A 204 12.45 24.08 74.00
CA GLU A 204 11.93 23.31 75.14
C GLU A 204 13.00 23.15 76.23
N GLU A 205 14.28 22.96 75.87
CA GLU A 205 15.39 22.95 76.81
C GLU A 205 15.52 24.29 77.55
N GLN A 206 15.44 25.41 76.83
CA GLN A 206 15.47 26.74 77.46
C GLN A 206 14.27 26.97 78.38
N LYS A 207 13.08 26.55 77.98
CA LYS A 207 11.86 26.62 78.80
C LYS A 207 12.00 25.80 80.07
N ASN A 208 12.56 24.59 79.98
CA ASN A 208 12.84 23.75 81.14
C ASN A 208 13.87 24.40 82.07
N LYS A 209 15.00 24.90 81.55
CA LYS A 209 15.99 25.65 82.33
C LYS A 209 15.40 26.88 83.02
N PHE A 210 14.51 27.60 82.33
CA PHE A 210 13.83 28.75 82.91
C PHE A 210 12.87 28.32 84.03
N SER A 211 12.10 27.25 83.83
CA SER A 211 11.21 26.68 84.85
C SER A 211 11.98 26.18 86.07
N GLU A 212 13.12 25.52 85.89
CA GLU A 212 14.00 25.08 86.97
C GLU A 212 14.55 26.26 87.76
N LYS A 213 15.05 27.29 87.08
CA LYS A 213 15.50 28.53 87.73
C LYS A 213 14.37 29.22 88.49
N MET A 214 13.17 29.27 87.92
CA MET A 214 12.01 29.86 88.58
C MET A 214 11.65 29.08 89.85
N ASN A 215 11.66 27.75 89.80
CA ASN A 215 11.44 26.90 90.98
C ASN A 215 12.53 27.07 92.04
N GLN A 216 13.80 27.11 91.63
CA GLN A 216 14.92 27.37 92.56
C GLN A 216 14.78 28.73 93.23
N ASN A 217 14.41 29.75 92.47
CA ASN A 217 14.23 31.10 93.00
C ASN A 217 13.02 31.17 93.95
N GLN A 218 11.93 30.45 93.64
CA GLN A 218 10.78 30.33 94.54
C GLN A 218 11.17 29.66 95.86
N VAL A 219 11.91 28.55 95.82
CA VAL A 219 12.39 27.86 97.03
C VAL A 219 13.34 28.76 97.84
N ALA A 220 14.25 29.47 97.18
CA ALA A 220 15.15 30.40 97.85
C ALA A 220 14.37 31.54 98.54
N MET A 221 13.36 32.10 97.86
CA MET A 221 12.49 33.13 98.42
C MET A 221 11.67 32.61 99.62
N ASP A 222 11.15 31.39 99.54
CA ASP A 222 10.43 30.75 100.65
C ASP A 222 11.34 30.52 101.86
N GLN A 223 12.60 30.10 101.62
CA GLN A 223 13.62 29.96 102.66
C GLN A 223 13.97 31.31 103.32
N GLU A 224 14.16 32.37 102.53
CA GLU A 224 14.38 33.72 103.05
C GLU A 224 13.19 34.19 103.89
N PHE A 225 11.96 33.91 103.44
CA PHE A 225 10.75 34.27 104.16
C PHE A 225 10.62 33.49 105.49
N GLU A 226 10.98 32.20 105.52
CA GLU A 226 11.06 31.44 106.77
C GLU A 226 12.12 31.99 107.73
N LEU A 227 13.31 32.34 107.22
CA LEU A 227 14.36 32.96 108.04
C LEU A 227 13.90 34.28 108.62
N LEU A 228 13.22 35.11 107.82
CA LEU A 228 12.66 36.39 108.26
C LEU A 228 11.62 36.17 109.36
N LYS A 229 10.72 35.20 109.20
CA LYS A 229 9.74 34.81 110.23
C LYS A 229 10.42 34.35 111.52
N ARG A 230 11.44 33.50 111.43
CA ARG A 230 12.20 33.06 112.62
C ARG A 230 12.88 34.22 113.31
N LYS A 231 13.50 35.13 112.55
CA LYS A 231 14.14 36.33 113.09
C LYS A 231 13.12 37.22 113.81
N GLN A 232 11.97 37.47 113.21
CA GLN A 232 10.89 38.24 113.83
C GLN A 232 10.34 37.54 115.09
N THR A 233 10.27 36.22 115.10
CA THR A 233 9.84 35.43 116.27
C THR A 233 10.85 35.53 117.41
N LEU A 234 12.15 35.50 117.10
CA LEU A 234 13.24 35.70 118.08
C LEU A 234 13.21 37.13 118.65
N GLU A 235 13.07 38.15 117.79
CA GLU A 235 12.94 39.55 118.23
C GLU A 235 11.73 39.74 119.17
N LEU A 236 10.59 39.10 118.86
CA LEU A 236 9.42 39.08 119.74
C LEU A 236 9.69 38.37 121.08
N GLN A 237 10.43 37.25 121.08
CA GLN A 237 10.82 36.55 122.29
C GLN A 237 11.78 37.37 123.16
N GLU A 238 12.78 38.01 122.56
CA GLU A 238 13.70 38.92 123.23
C GLU A 238 12.95 40.08 123.89
N LEU A 239 12.03 40.71 123.16
CA LEU A 239 11.18 41.77 123.71
C LEU A 239 10.33 41.27 124.89
N ARG A 240 9.81 40.05 124.81
CA ARG A 240 9.01 39.43 125.88
C ARG A 240 9.83 39.16 127.14
N LEU A 241 11.07 38.72 126.97
CA LEU A 241 12.04 38.51 128.05
C LEU A 241 12.43 39.82 128.73
N LEU A 242 12.71 40.87 127.94
CA LEU A 242 12.95 42.22 128.44
C LEU A 242 11.76 42.74 129.25
N LEU A 243 10.54 42.54 128.75
CA LEU A 243 9.33 42.92 129.48
C LEU A 243 9.18 42.11 130.78
N GLN A 244 9.47 40.80 130.76
CA GLN A 244 9.45 39.97 131.95
C GLN A 244 10.49 40.41 132.99
N GLN A 245 11.69 40.77 132.56
CA GLN A 245 12.72 41.34 133.44
C GLN A 245 12.26 42.66 134.06
N ASP A 246 11.75 43.60 133.26
CA ASP A 246 11.24 44.89 133.76
C ASP A 246 10.07 44.70 134.74
N HIS A 247 9.16 43.75 134.46
CA HIS A 247 8.10 43.38 135.41
C HIS A 247 8.63 42.71 136.68
N SER A 248 9.66 41.87 136.58
CA SER A 248 10.28 41.23 137.74
C SER A 248 11.00 42.25 138.61
N GLU A 249 11.73 43.19 138.02
CA GLU A 249 12.35 44.32 138.73
C GLU A 249 11.30 45.21 139.41
N LYS A 250 10.16 45.46 138.75
CA LYS A 250 9.04 46.18 139.37
C LYS A 250 8.44 45.43 140.56
N ILE A 251 8.31 44.10 140.47
CA ILE A 251 7.84 43.26 141.58
C ILE A 251 8.86 43.27 142.73
N GLU A 252 10.15 43.24 142.43
CA GLU A 252 11.22 43.27 143.42
C GLU A 252 11.24 44.60 144.17
N LYS A 253 11.13 45.73 143.46
CA LYS A 253 10.96 47.07 144.08
C LYS A 253 9.71 47.14 144.94
N LEU A 254 8.58 46.58 144.48
CA LEU A 254 7.37 46.53 145.28
C LEU A 254 7.55 45.68 146.55
N LYS A 255 8.29 44.58 146.49
CA LYS A 255 8.63 43.78 147.66
C LYS A 255 9.50 44.55 148.64
N GLU A 256 10.55 45.22 148.16
CA GLU A 256 11.41 46.07 148.99
C GLU A 256 10.61 47.19 149.68
N ASP A 257 9.69 47.84 148.95
CA ASP A 257 8.80 48.85 149.51
C ASP A 257 7.86 48.27 150.59
N TYR A 258 7.30 47.08 150.35
CA TYR A 258 6.47 46.39 151.35
C TYR A 258 7.27 45.94 152.57
N GLU A 259 8.49 45.42 152.39
CA GLU A 259 9.38 45.02 153.48
C GLU A 259 9.80 46.22 154.33
N SER A 260 10.09 47.36 153.69
CA SER A 260 10.37 48.63 154.37
C SER A 260 9.16 49.12 155.18
N LYS A 261 7.95 48.98 154.63
CA LYS A 261 6.69 49.29 155.33
C LYS A 261 6.46 48.39 156.55
N VAL A 262 6.76 47.09 156.42
CA VAL A 262 6.66 46.13 157.53
C VAL A 262 7.67 46.45 158.62
N MET A 263 8.92 46.79 158.27
CA MET A 263 9.92 47.24 159.24
C MET A 263 9.49 48.48 160.02
N GLN A 264 8.87 49.47 159.34
CA GLN A 264 8.33 50.65 160.01
C GLN A 264 7.22 50.30 161.01
N LEU A 265 6.29 49.42 160.63
CA LEU A 265 5.21 48.97 161.52
C LEU A 265 5.73 48.15 162.71
N VAL A 266 6.82 47.39 162.54
CA VAL A 266 7.49 46.67 163.64
C VAL A 266 8.16 47.65 164.60
N GLN A 267 8.83 48.69 164.10
CA GLN A 267 9.42 49.75 164.93
C GLN A 267 8.38 50.57 165.70
N GLU A 268 7.22 50.86 165.10
CA GLU A 268 6.10 51.51 165.81
C GLU A 268 5.53 50.64 166.94
N ASN A 269 5.44 49.32 166.72
CA ASN A 269 4.98 48.37 167.73
C ASN A 269 5.95 48.25 168.92
N GLU A 270 7.26 48.25 168.66
CA GLU A 270 8.28 48.25 169.71
C GLU A 270 8.31 49.58 170.50
N GLY A 271 8.00 50.70 169.85
CA GLY A 271 7.84 52.01 170.50
C GLY A 271 6.65 52.06 171.45
N LEU A 272 5.51 51.49 171.04
CA LEU A 272 4.30 51.38 171.87
C LEU A 272 4.49 50.44 173.08
N LYS A 273 5.25 49.35 172.92
CA LYS A 273 5.61 48.44 174.02
C LYS A 273 6.42 49.13 175.12
N ARG A 274 7.39 49.99 174.75
CA ARG A 274 8.21 50.75 175.73
C ARG A 274 7.41 51.81 176.51
N GLN A 275 6.29 52.29 175.97
CA GLN A 275 5.40 53.23 176.68
C GLN A 275 4.45 52.52 177.65
N LEU A 276 4.11 51.25 177.43
CA LEU A 276 3.24 50.46 178.30
C LEU A 276 3.97 50.01 179.60
N ASP A 277 5.24 49.63 179.50
CA ASP A 277 6.02 49.14 180.65
C ASP A 277 6.39 50.26 181.67
N GLN A 278 6.36 51.53 181.26
CA GLN A 278 6.60 52.67 182.18
C GLN A 278 5.39 53.04 183.05
N GLN A 279 4.19 52.50 182.79
CA GLN A 279 2.97 52.85 183.55
C GLN A 279 2.52 51.81 184.59
N LEU A 280 3.14 50.62 184.66
CA LEU A 280 2.68 49.50 185.51
C LEU A 280 3.45 49.24 186.82
N SER A 281 4.49 50.01 187.17
CA SER A 281 5.25 49.85 188.44
C SER A 281 4.98 50.92 189.51
N LYS A 282 3.96 51.77 189.34
CA LYS A 282 3.44 52.66 190.40
C LYS A 282 1.99 52.28 190.75
N GLY A 283 1.84 51.26 191.61
CA GLY A 283 0.58 51.03 192.32
C GLY A 283 0.21 49.56 192.55
N GLY A 284 0.54 49.05 193.75
CA GLY A 284 -0.20 47.95 194.38
C GLY A 284 0.63 46.81 194.96
N GLU A 285 1.31 47.02 196.09
CA GLU A 285 1.47 46.01 197.17
C GLU A 285 2.06 46.65 198.44
N SER A 286 1.24 46.67 199.49
CA SER A 286 1.60 46.41 200.88
C SER A 286 0.75 45.19 201.28
N GLU A 287 1.31 44.29 202.12
CA GLU A 287 0.83 42.97 202.60
C GLU A 287 1.57 41.80 201.91
N ILE A 288 2.66 41.22 202.42
CA ILE A 288 3.29 41.11 203.76
C ILE A 288 4.78 41.48 203.67
#